data_AF-A0AAU0SY13-F1
#
_entry.id   AF-A0AAU0SY13-F1
#
_cell.length_a   1.000
_cell.length_b   1.000
_cell.length_c   1.000
_cell.angle_alpha   90.00
_cell.angle_beta   90.00
_cell.angle_gamma   90.00
#
_symmetry.space_group_name_H-M   'P 1'
#
loop_
_entity.id
_entity.type
_entity.pdbx_description
1 polymer ?
#
loop_
_entity_poly.entity_id
_entity_poly.type
_entity_poly.pdbx_seq_one_letter_code
_entity_poly.pdbx_strand_id
1 'polypeptide(L)'
;MRRITLFPLGIVIAFLMSWYMATFRFSFFYQEIDLLPILAVLVIISFVFAVALPFSKIYHTPETVSNDYLTFYMQALVVVIFFLVELASFGVPLFGLDRSDFTGFKSLHVIFYAFIFYLNIKAATFASIRPALLIFVVSCLLGALMLTRQLLMYSFLVFVISLASQGKIKLWQILIMCALVVVAFSTLGNIRESDGGDLIFIVGGANEDGRKLPASLYWMWLYVVCPIYNLSYNFQSHDILEIRIDDVKALLTNIFVPEFFYARFEILRPEPDYVIPYLNVASGFGLTAKLAGIVGVFIHSISLLIFYFLGLIFLNGKYKTAFIVHFSACAILFFFDNKFIQAEYYLTFVYLYLFSFASFFVRYFMFYKGRQRSLIVADDD
;
A
#
# COMPACT_ATOMS: atom_id res chain seq x y z
N MET A 1 11.59 4.39 18.11
CA MET A 1 11.67 3.85 16.73
C MET A 1 10.48 2.97 16.35
N ARG A 2 10.05 2.01 17.21
CA ARG A 2 8.88 1.11 17.02
C ARG A 2 7.57 1.78 16.53
N ARG A 3 7.44 3.10 16.63
CA ARG A 3 6.19 3.87 16.44
C ARG A 3 6.21 4.85 15.25
N ILE A 4 7.37 5.09 14.65
CA ILE A 4 7.52 6.10 13.57
C ILE A 4 7.06 5.54 12.22
N THR A 5 7.18 4.22 12.03
CA THR A 5 6.85 3.53 10.77
C THR A 5 5.42 3.00 10.71
N LEU A 6 4.66 3.11 11.79
CA LEU A 6 3.29 2.62 11.85
C LEU A 6 2.33 3.74 11.48
N PHE A 7 1.22 3.36 10.87
CA PHE A 7 0.05 4.21 10.76
C PHE A 7 -0.19 4.82 12.14
N PRO A 8 -0.24 6.15 12.23
CA PRO A 8 -0.45 7.05 11.09
C PRO A 8 0.73 7.90 10.57
N LEU A 9 1.92 7.85 11.15
CA LEU A 9 2.93 8.90 10.94
C LEU A 9 3.54 8.88 9.51
N GLY A 10 3.59 7.72 8.86
CA GLY A 10 4.27 7.55 7.57
C GLY A 10 3.70 8.40 6.42
N ILE A 11 2.37 8.56 6.36
CA ILE A 11 1.71 9.37 5.34
C ILE A 11 1.90 10.87 5.60
N VAL A 12 1.89 11.33 6.86
CA VAL A 12 2.24 12.73 7.19
C VAL A 12 3.65 13.04 6.73
N ILE A 13 4.60 12.15 7.03
CA ILE A 13 5.99 12.30 6.61
C ILE A 13 6.09 12.34 5.07
N ALA A 14 5.36 11.46 4.36
CA ALA A 14 5.36 11.45 2.90
C ALA A 14 4.82 12.77 2.32
N PHE A 15 3.70 13.29 2.84
CA PHE A 15 3.15 14.57 2.41
C PHE A 15 4.07 15.75 2.76
N LEU A 16 4.68 15.77 3.95
CA LEU A 16 5.63 16.83 4.32
C LEU A 16 6.89 16.80 3.44
N MET A 17 7.43 15.60 3.18
CA MET A 17 8.58 15.44 2.31
C MET A 17 8.26 15.86 0.88
N SER A 18 7.12 15.45 0.35
CA SER A 18 6.67 15.87 -0.98
C SER A 18 6.45 17.37 -1.07
N TRP A 19 5.84 17.98 -0.04
CA TRP A 19 5.62 19.41 0.00
C TRP A 19 6.95 20.17 0.01
N TYR A 20 7.91 19.74 0.84
CA TYR A 20 9.27 20.28 0.84
C TYR A 20 9.95 20.11 -0.52
N MET A 21 9.84 18.94 -1.15
CA MET A 21 10.42 18.69 -2.47
C MET A 21 9.77 19.54 -3.58
N ALA A 22 8.49 19.85 -3.45
CA ALA A 22 7.76 20.70 -4.40
C ALA A 22 8.12 22.19 -4.29
N THR A 23 8.86 22.59 -3.24
CA THR A 23 9.45 23.94 -3.19
C THR A 23 10.57 24.11 -4.23
N PHE A 24 11.21 23.01 -4.65
CA PHE A 24 12.19 23.02 -5.73
C PHE A 24 11.48 22.86 -7.07
N ARG A 25 11.48 23.90 -7.90
CA ARG A 25 10.85 23.86 -9.22
C ARG A 25 11.81 23.32 -10.26
N PHE A 26 11.77 22.02 -10.52
CA PHE A 26 12.60 21.38 -11.54
C PHE A 26 11.87 21.13 -12.87
N SER A 27 10.58 21.46 -12.98
CA SER A 27 9.77 21.30 -14.20
C SER A 27 8.97 22.55 -14.50
N PHE A 28 8.77 22.85 -15.79
CA PHE A 28 7.91 23.94 -16.26
C PHE A 28 6.42 23.62 -16.19
N PHE A 29 6.04 22.34 -16.05
CA PHE A 29 4.63 21.95 -15.97
C PHE A 29 3.98 22.30 -14.64
N TYR A 30 4.79 22.34 -13.57
CA TYR A 30 4.30 22.50 -12.22
C TYR A 30 4.45 23.95 -11.76
N GLN A 31 3.32 24.63 -11.55
CA GLN A 31 3.25 26.01 -11.07
C GLN A 31 3.33 26.10 -9.53
N GLU A 32 3.14 27.29 -8.96
CA GLU A 32 3.03 27.44 -7.50
C GLU A 32 1.86 26.63 -6.93
N ILE A 33 2.15 25.87 -5.86
CA ILE A 33 1.13 25.15 -5.11
C ILE A 33 0.39 26.15 -4.23
N ASP A 34 -0.94 26.12 -4.28
CA ASP A 34 -1.74 26.82 -3.28
C ASP A 34 -1.55 26.13 -1.92
N LEU A 35 -0.99 26.88 -0.98
CA LEU A 35 -0.59 26.37 0.32
C LEU A 35 -1.79 26.07 1.22
N LEU A 36 -2.91 26.78 1.05
CA LEU A 36 -4.01 26.70 2.01
C LEU A 36 -4.72 25.33 1.97
N PRO A 37 -5.13 24.78 0.81
CA PRO A 37 -5.74 23.45 0.75
C PRO A 37 -4.79 22.34 1.20
N ILE A 38 -3.51 22.43 0.84
CA ILE A 38 -2.50 21.42 1.22
C ILE A 38 -2.25 21.44 2.74
N LEU A 39 -2.18 22.63 3.35
CA LEU A 39 -2.08 22.76 4.79
C LEU A 39 -3.32 22.20 5.49
N ALA A 40 -4.51 22.47 4.97
CA ALA A 40 -5.75 21.93 5.51
C ALA A 40 -5.77 20.39 5.44
N VAL A 41 -5.34 19.81 4.32
CA VAL A 41 -5.16 18.35 4.17
C VAL A 41 -4.20 17.83 5.24
N LEU A 42 -3.02 18.44 5.40
CA LEU A 42 -2.04 18.06 6.42
C LEU A 42 -2.61 18.12 7.84
N VAL A 43 -3.42 19.13 8.15
CA VAL A 43 -4.08 19.26 9.47
C VAL A 43 -5.13 18.16 9.67
N ILE A 44 -6.00 17.90 8.70
CA ILE A 44 -7.03 16.84 8.77
C ILE A 44 -6.37 15.49 9.00
N ILE A 45 -5.39 15.17 8.16
CA ILE A 45 -4.55 13.98 8.23
C ILE A 45 -3.96 13.89 9.65
N SER A 46 -3.23 14.93 10.09
CA SER A 46 -2.60 14.95 11.43
C SER A 46 -3.59 14.80 12.58
N PHE A 47 -4.79 15.37 12.48
CA PHE A 47 -5.85 15.25 13.48
C PHE A 47 -6.39 13.82 13.58
N VAL A 48 -6.83 13.26 12.45
CA VAL A 48 -7.31 11.87 12.36
C VAL A 48 -6.28 10.90 12.94
N PHE A 49 -5.02 11.24 12.76
CA PHE A 49 -3.88 10.48 13.20
C PHE A 49 -3.54 10.64 14.67
N ALA A 50 -3.68 11.84 15.23
CA ALA A 50 -3.61 12.05 16.68
C ALA A 50 -4.64 11.16 17.41
N VAL A 51 -5.83 10.98 16.84
CA VAL A 51 -6.90 10.13 17.40
C VAL A 51 -6.56 8.63 17.32
N ALA A 52 -5.88 8.16 16.27
CA ALA A 52 -5.51 6.75 16.12
C ALA A 52 -4.33 6.30 17.02
N LEU A 53 -3.44 7.23 17.40
CA LEU A 53 -2.19 6.94 18.13
C LEU A 53 -2.34 6.25 19.50
N PRO A 54 -3.32 6.56 20.35
CA PRO A 54 -3.49 5.87 21.63
C PRO A 54 -3.79 4.37 21.45
N PHE A 55 -4.53 4.01 20.41
CA PHE A 55 -5.03 2.65 20.19
C PHE A 55 -3.99 1.75 19.54
N SER A 56 -3.05 2.28 18.77
CA SER A 56 -1.92 1.50 18.25
C SER A 56 -0.97 1.03 19.35
N LYS A 57 -0.94 1.70 20.52
CA LYS A 57 -0.09 1.33 21.65
C LYS A 57 -0.57 0.08 22.40
N ILE A 58 -1.88 -0.22 22.34
CA ILE A 58 -2.53 -1.21 23.20
C ILE A 58 -2.32 -2.65 22.68
N TYR A 59 -2.01 -2.84 21.40
CA TYR A 59 -2.13 -4.16 20.74
C TYR A 59 -0.82 -4.79 20.27
N HIS A 60 0.34 -4.30 20.72
CA HIS A 60 1.61 -5.01 20.53
C HIS A 60 1.77 -6.10 21.59
N THR A 61 1.11 -7.24 21.39
CA THR A 61 1.44 -8.47 22.13
C THR A 61 2.52 -9.23 21.37
N PRO A 62 3.73 -9.40 21.94
CA PRO A 62 4.72 -10.31 21.39
C PRO A 62 4.21 -11.75 21.60
N GLU A 63 3.40 -12.25 20.68
CA GLU A 63 3.16 -13.70 20.64
C GLU A 63 4.42 -14.40 20.14
N THR A 64 4.68 -15.57 20.73
CA THR A 64 5.80 -16.45 20.38
C THR A 64 5.76 -16.80 18.89
N VAL A 65 6.93 -16.74 18.26
CA VAL A 65 7.14 -17.15 16.87
C VAL A 65 6.51 -18.53 16.67
N SER A 66 5.51 -18.61 15.79
CA SER A 66 4.89 -19.86 15.41
C SER A 66 5.92 -20.70 14.65
N ASN A 67 6.34 -21.83 15.22
CA ASN A 67 7.28 -22.77 14.59
C ASN A 67 6.64 -23.64 13.49
N ASP A 68 5.42 -23.33 13.05
CA ASP A 68 4.77 -24.03 11.93
C ASP A 68 5.34 -23.58 10.58
N TYR A 69 6.61 -23.92 10.36
CA TYR A 69 7.34 -23.62 9.12
C TYR A 69 6.77 -24.39 7.93
N LEU A 70 6.24 -25.60 8.13
CA LEU A 70 5.74 -26.45 7.06
C LEU A 70 4.52 -25.82 6.38
N THR A 71 3.50 -25.44 7.15
CA THR A 71 2.30 -24.78 6.60
C THR A 71 2.67 -23.50 5.85
N PHE A 72 3.66 -22.76 6.37
CA PHE A 72 4.16 -21.55 5.74
C PHE A 72 4.83 -21.82 4.38
N TYR A 73 5.76 -22.78 4.31
CA TYR A 73 6.43 -23.12 3.05
C TYR A 73 5.47 -23.70 2.01
N MET A 74 4.48 -24.49 2.44
CA MET A 74 3.45 -25.00 1.52
C MET A 74 2.62 -23.87 0.91
N GLN A 75 2.22 -22.87 1.71
CA GLN A 75 1.51 -21.70 1.19
C GLN A 75 2.37 -20.89 0.21
N ALA A 76 3.65 -20.70 0.52
CA ALA A 76 4.60 -20.03 -0.37
C ALA A 76 4.76 -20.77 -1.70
N LEU A 77 4.90 -22.10 -1.64
CA LEU A 77 5.06 -22.95 -2.81
C LEU A 77 3.84 -22.87 -3.73
N VAL A 78 2.63 -22.91 -3.17
CA VAL A 78 1.39 -22.79 -3.94
C VAL A 78 1.33 -21.47 -4.72
N VAL A 79 1.74 -20.35 -4.10
CA VAL A 79 1.81 -19.05 -4.78
C VAL A 79 2.85 -19.05 -5.89
N VAL A 80 4.05 -19.56 -5.62
CA VAL A 80 5.13 -19.62 -6.61
C VAL A 80 4.72 -20.48 -7.80
N ILE A 81 4.16 -21.67 -7.56
CA ILE A 81 3.67 -22.54 -8.64
C ILE A 81 2.62 -21.84 -9.48
N PHE A 82 1.65 -21.15 -8.87
CA PHE A 82 0.64 -20.41 -9.62
C PHE A 82 1.26 -19.35 -10.54
N PHE A 83 2.16 -18.50 -10.02
CA PHE A 83 2.79 -17.48 -10.85
C PHE A 83 3.73 -18.06 -11.91
N LEU A 84 4.40 -19.19 -11.64
CA LEU A 84 5.18 -19.89 -12.65
C LEU A 84 4.29 -20.44 -13.77
N VAL A 85 3.12 -20.99 -13.44
CA VAL A 85 2.13 -21.43 -14.45
C VAL A 85 1.61 -20.23 -15.24
N GLU A 86 1.32 -19.11 -14.59
CA GLU A 86 0.89 -17.88 -15.27
C GLU A 86 1.97 -17.37 -16.23
N LEU A 87 3.21 -17.23 -15.76
CA LEU A 87 4.36 -16.82 -16.58
C LEU A 87 4.68 -17.81 -17.71
N ALA A 88 4.48 -19.11 -17.50
CA ALA A 88 4.65 -20.11 -18.55
C ALA A 88 3.54 -20.03 -19.61
N SER A 89 2.32 -19.66 -19.21
CA SER A 89 1.15 -19.60 -20.10
C SER A 89 1.09 -18.30 -20.91
N PHE A 90 1.44 -17.17 -20.29
CA PHE A 90 1.31 -15.83 -20.88
C PHE A 90 2.65 -15.17 -21.18
N GLY A 91 3.75 -15.86 -20.89
CA GLY A 91 5.12 -15.36 -21.05
C GLY A 91 5.56 -14.44 -19.90
N VAL A 92 6.82 -14.01 -19.97
CA VAL A 92 7.45 -13.19 -18.93
C VAL A 92 7.58 -11.74 -19.42
N PRO A 93 6.86 -10.78 -18.81
CA PRO A 93 6.90 -9.37 -19.21
C PRO A 93 8.31 -8.78 -19.29
N LEU A 94 9.21 -9.19 -18.38
CA LEU A 94 10.61 -8.74 -18.39
C LEU A 94 11.36 -9.05 -19.70
N PHE A 95 10.96 -10.09 -20.44
CA PHE A 95 11.66 -10.55 -21.65
C PHE A 95 10.97 -10.10 -22.96
N GLY A 96 10.28 -8.95 -22.94
CA GLY A 96 9.85 -8.27 -24.17
C GLY A 96 8.39 -8.44 -24.55
N LEU A 97 7.54 -8.90 -23.62
CA LEU A 97 6.08 -8.81 -23.78
C LEU A 97 5.61 -7.46 -23.26
N ASP A 98 4.85 -6.74 -24.08
CA ASP A 98 4.25 -5.49 -23.65
C ASP A 98 3.29 -5.78 -22.49
N ARG A 99 3.36 -4.97 -21.42
CA ARG A 99 2.60 -5.24 -20.19
C ARG A 99 1.08 -5.28 -20.45
N SER A 100 0.61 -4.61 -21.50
CA SER A 100 -0.79 -4.65 -21.96
C SER A 100 -1.20 -6.03 -22.48
N ASP A 101 -0.26 -6.82 -23.00
CA ASP A 101 -0.52 -8.13 -23.60
C ASP A 101 -0.49 -9.25 -22.54
N PHE A 102 0.17 -8.98 -21.41
CA PHE A 102 0.09 -9.83 -20.23
C PHE A 102 -1.28 -9.67 -19.55
N THR A 103 -2.27 -10.38 -20.06
CA THR A 103 -3.64 -10.35 -19.51
C THR A 103 -3.86 -11.35 -18.36
N GLY A 104 -2.92 -12.28 -18.17
CA GLY A 104 -2.90 -13.25 -17.07
C GLY A 104 -4.22 -14.00 -16.89
N PHE A 105 -4.35 -14.69 -15.76
CA PHE A 105 -5.67 -15.15 -15.31
C PHE A 105 -6.33 -14.05 -14.49
N LYS A 106 -6.86 -12.99 -15.12
CA LYS A 106 -7.37 -11.74 -14.49
C LYS A 106 -7.84 -11.86 -13.02
N SER A 107 -8.82 -12.70 -12.71
CA SER A 107 -9.33 -12.85 -11.33
C SER A 107 -8.40 -13.65 -10.42
N LEU A 108 -7.81 -14.75 -10.91
CA LEU A 108 -6.88 -15.56 -10.12
C LEU A 108 -5.59 -14.79 -9.85
N HIS A 109 -5.10 -14.01 -10.81
CA HIS A 109 -3.96 -13.13 -10.67
C HIS A 109 -4.13 -12.24 -9.44
N VAL A 110 -5.23 -11.49 -9.36
CA VAL A 110 -5.56 -10.60 -8.23
C VAL A 110 -5.65 -11.37 -6.91
N ILE A 111 -6.25 -12.57 -6.90
CA ILE A 111 -6.36 -13.43 -5.70
C ILE A 111 -4.98 -13.87 -5.21
N PHE A 112 -4.13 -14.40 -6.09
CA PHE A 112 -2.79 -14.86 -5.72
C PHE A 112 -1.83 -13.72 -5.41
N TYR A 113 -2.04 -12.56 -6.02
CA TYR A 113 -1.32 -11.33 -5.71
C TYR A 113 -1.68 -10.79 -4.30
N ALA A 114 -2.96 -10.80 -3.95
CA ALA A 114 -3.39 -10.54 -2.58
C ALA A 114 -2.88 -11.62 -1.59
N PHE A 115 -2.77 -12.87 -2.04
CA PHE A 115 -2.27 -13.94 -1.18
C PHE A 115 -0.76 -13.82 -0.93
N ILE A 116 0.05 -13.41 -1.91
CA ILE A 116 1.48 -13.11 -1.67
C ILE A 116 1.65 -11.89 -0.75
N PHE A 117 0.78 -10.89 -0.85
CA PHE A 117 0.75 -9.77 0.10
C PHE A 117 0.49 -10.25 1.53
N TYR A 118 -0.52 -11.11 1.70
CA TYR A 118 -0.82 -11.75 2.98
C TYR A 118 0.38 -12.55 3.50
N LEU A 119 1.05 -13.35 2.65
CA LEU A 119 2.23 -14.12 3.04
C LEU A 119 3.39 -13.24 3.47
N ASN A 120 3.64 -12.11 2.78
CA ASN A 120 4.65 -11.14 3.20
C ASN A 120 4.37 -10.62 4.61
N ILE A 121 3.12 -10.21 4.90
CA ILE A 121 2.75 -9.73 6.24
C ILE A 121 2.93 -10.85 7.26
N LYS A 122 2.41 -12.05 6.97
CA LYS A 122 2.48 -13.20 7.88
C LYS A 122 3.93 -13.57 8.18
N ALA A 123 4.77 -13.64 7.15
CA ALA A 123 6.19 -13.95 7.27
C ALA A 123 6.90 -12.89 8.11
N ALA A 124 6.73 -11.62 7.75
CA ALA A 124 7.42 -10.52 8.41
C ALA A 124 6.95 -10.35 9.86
N THR A 125 5.68 -10.63 10.16
CA THR A 125 5.08 -10.40 11.49
C THR A 125 5.26 -11.58 12.44
N PHE A 126 5.13 -12.83 11.95
CA PHE A 126 5.02 -14.01 12.81
C PHE A 126 6.16 -15.02 12.65
N ALA A 127 6.94 -14.94 11.58
CA ALA A 127 8.02 -15.90 11.33
C ALA A 127 9.39 -15.40 11.85
N SER A 128 10.36 -16.31 11.88
CA SER A 128 11.76 -15.93 12.05
C SER A 128 12.28 -15.15 10.83
N ILE A 129 13.44 -14.49 10.98
CA ILE A 129 13.98 -13.61 9.94
C ILE A 129 14.24 -14.33 8.60
N ARG A 130 14.58 -15.63 8.64
CA ARG A 130 14.91 -16.42 7.45
C ARG A 130 13.69 -16.62 6.53
N PRO A 131 12.54 -17.16 6.98
CA PRO A 131 11.32 -17.22 6.16
C PRO A 131 10.81 -15.86 5.72
N ALA A 132 10.93 -14.83 6.57
CA ALA A 132 10.57 -13.46 6.20
C ALA A 132 11.40 -12.94 5.03
N LEU A 133 12.72 -13.15 5.08
CA LEU A 133 13.64 -12.79 4.01
C LEU A 133 13.38 -13.59 2.73
N LEU A 134 13.11 -14.89 2.85
CA LEU A 134 12.80 -15.75 1.70
C LEU A 134 11.55 -15.25 0.96
N ILE A 135 10.44 -15.00 1.66
CA ILE A 135 9.21 -14.50 1.03
C ILE A 135 9.42 -13.12 0.44
N PHE A 136 10.16 -12.24 1.13
CA PHE A 136 10.50 -10.93 0.59
C PHE A 136 11.26 -11.07 -0.75
N VAL A 137 12.32 -11.89 -0.79
CA VAL A 137 13.09 -12.14 -2.01
C VAL A 137 12.23 -12.75 -3.12
N VAL A 138 11.41 -13.75 -2.81
CA VAL A 138 10.49 -14.36 -3.78
C VAL A 138 9.52 -13.32 -4.34
N SER A 139 8.97 -12.45 -3.49
CA SER A 139 8.06 -11.39 -3.90
C SER A 139 8.76 -10.35 -4.77
N CYS A 140 10.02 -10.04 -4.48
CA CYS A 140 10.82 -9.16 -5.31
C CYS A 140 11.14 -9.79 -6.68
N LEU A 141 11.47 -11.08 -6.72
CA LEU A 141 11.73 -11.78 -7.97
C LEU A 141 10.48 -11.83 -8.83
N LEU A 142 9.34 -12.22 -8.27
CA LEU A 142 8.05 -12.20 -8.98
C LEU A 142 7.71 -10.77 -9.43
N GLY A 143 7.91 -9.78 -8.58
CA GLY A 143 7.67 -8.38 -8.92
C GLY A 143 8.52 -7.88 -10.07
N ALA A 144 9.79 -8.31 -10.16
CA ALA A 144 10.68 -7.98 -11.26
C ALA A 144 10.29 -8.72 -12.55
N LEU A 145 10.02 -10.03 -12.48
CA LEU A 145 9.61 -10.84 -13.64
C LEU A 145 8.32 -10.31 -14.29
N MET A 146 7.38 -9.86 -13.46
CA MET A 146 6.09 -9.30 -13.90
C MET A 146 6.12 -7.79 -14.18
N LEU A 147 7.27 -7.13 -13.96
CA LEU A 147 7.40 -5.66 -14.02
C LEU A 147 6.38 -4.90 -13.15
N THR A 148 5.99 -5.48 -12.01
CA THR A 148 5.01 -4.89 -11.10
C THR A 148 5.69 -4.10 -9.98
N ARG A 149 5.81 -2.78 -10.16
CA ARG A 149 6.31 -1.85 -9.12
C ARG A 149 5.56 -1.95 -7.79
N GLN A 150 4.27 -2.25 -7.85
CA GLN A 150 3.39 -2.31 -6.68
C GLN A 150 3.79 -3.45 -5.73
N LEU A 151 4.05 -4.67 -6.24
CA LEU A 151 4.49 -5.81 -5.42
C LEU A 151 5.81 -5.53 -4.73
N LEU A 152 6.76 -4.93 -5.46
CA LEU A 152 8.06 -4.55 -4.94
C LEU A 152 7.95 -3.53 -3.81
N MET A 153 7.26 -2.41 -4.06
CA MET A 153 7.09 -1.33 -3.07
C MET A 153 6.35 -1.82 -1.83
N TYR A 154 5.25 -2.56 -2.02
CA TYR A 154 4.46 -3.08 -0.92
C TYR A 154 5.23 -4.10 -0.08
N SER A 155 5.89 -5.09 -0.71
CA SER A 155 6.67 -6.11 0.01
C SER A 155 7.82 -5.47 0.80
N PHE A 156 8.48 -4.47 0.23
CA PHE A 156 9.51 -3.70 0.91
C PHE A 156 8.97 -2.96 2.13
N LEU A 157 7.87 -2.22 1.98
CA LEU A 157 7.26 -1.48 3.09
C LEU A 157 6.81 -2.41 4.21
N VAL A 158 6.11 -3.50 3.90
CA VAL A 158 5.67 -4.49 4.90
C VAL A 158 6.86 -5.09 5.64
N PHE A 159 7.92 -5.47 4.92
CA PHE A 159 9.12 -6.03 5.52
C PHE A 159 9.79 -5.04 6.48
N VAL A 160 10.01 -3.80 6.04
CA VAL A 160 10.62 -2.74 6.86
C VAL A 160 9.76 -2.39 8.06
N ILE A 161 8.46 -2.13 7.87
CA ILE A 161 7.53 -1.75 8.94
C ILE A 161 7.44 -2.87 9.98
N SER A 162 7.35 -4.13 9.53
CA SER A 162 7.27 -5.26 10.45
C SER A 162 8.55 -5.41 11.29
N LEU A 163 9.72 -5.41 10.66
CA LEU A 163 10.99 -5.48 11.38
C LEU A 163 11.20 -4.30 12.34
N ALA A 164 10.81 -3.09 11.92
CA ALA A 164 10.88 -1.89 12.75
C ALA A 164 9.92 -1.97 13.95
N SER A 165 8.70 -2.48 13.75
CA SER A 165 7.69 -2.65 14.82
C SER A 165 8.13 -3.65 15.88
N GLN A 166 8.86 -4.70 15.48
CA GLN A 166 9.45 -5.68 16.38
C GLN A 166 10.76 -5.17 17.03
N GLY A 167 11.31 -4.06 16.55
CA GLY A 167 12.59 -3.51 17.01
C GLY A 167 13.80 -4.33 16.58
N LYS A 168 13.69 -5.11 15.49
CA LYS A 168 14.78 -5.94 14.95
C LYS A 168 15.79 -5.15 14.11
N ILE A 169 15.45 -3.93 13.70
CA ILE A 169 16.29 -3.06 12.87
C ILE A 169 16.40 -1.64 13.45
N LYS A 170 17.53 -0.99 13.19
CA LYS A 170 17.82 0.42 13.55
C LYS A 170 17.51 1.35 12.38
N LEU A 171 17.29 2.64 12.65
CA LEU A 171 16.89 3.64 11.64
C LEU A 171 17.90 3.79 10.52
N TRP A 172 19.20 3.78 10.82
CA TRP A 172 20.23 3.86 9.79
C TRP A 172 20.17 2.67 8.82
N GLN A 173 19.78 1.48 9.30
CA GLN A 173 19.58 0.31 8.43
C GLN A 173 18.37 0.50 7.51
N ILE A 174 17.29 1.09 8.03
CA ILE A 174 16.12 1.48 7.24
C ILE A 174 16.53 2.47 6.15
N LEU A 175 17.29 3.51 6.50
CA LEU A 175 17.75 4.53 5.55
C LEU A 175 18.63 3.92 4.44
N ILE A 176 19.55 3.02 4.79
CA ILE A 176 20.36 2.29 3.80
C ILE A 176 19.48 1.44 2.90
N MET A 177 18.52 0.70 3.46
CA MET A 177 17.59 -0.13 2.68
C MET A 177 16.76 0.73 1.71
N CYS A 178 16.25 1.88 2.15
CA CYS A 178 15.54 2.82 1.28
C CYS A 178 16.44 3.35 0.16
N ALA A 179 17.69 3.72 0.48
CA ALA A 179 18.66 4.19 -0.51
C ALA A 179 18.98 3.11 -1.56
N LEU A 180 19.16 1.85 -1.14
CA LEU A 180 19.40 0.73 -2.05
C LEU A 180 18.21 0.48 -2.97
N VAL A 181 16.98 0.56 -2.44
CA VAL A 181 15.75 0.41 -3.24
C VAL A 181 15.63 1.53 -4.27
N VAL A 182 15.90 2.77 -3.88
CA VAL A 182 15.97 3.92 -4.79
C VAL A 182 16.95 3.65 -5.94
N VAL A 183 18.16 3.20 -5.62
CA VAL A 183 19.18 2.92 -6.63
C VAL A 183 18.72 1.79 -7.55
N ALA A 184 18.16 0.70 -7.00
CA ALA A 184 17.66 -0.42 -7.78
C ALA A 184 16.49 -0.05 -8.72
N PHE A 185 15.52 0.73 -8.24
CA PHE A 185 14.43 1.20 -9.10
C PHE A 185 14.90 2.18 -10.16
N SER A 186 15.87 3.03 -9.82
CA SER A 186 16.47 3.92 -10.79
C SER A 186 17.21 3.17 -11.89
N THR A 187 18.00 2.15 -11.56
CA THR A 187 18.71 1.37 -12.58
C THR A 187 17.75 0.57 -13.45
N LEU A 188 16.72 -0.04 -12.85
CA LEU A 188 15.66 -0.73 -13.60
C LEU A 188 14.87 0.21 -14.51
N GLY A 189 14.59 1.44 -14.04
CA GLY A 189 13.95 2.48 -14.86
C GLY A 189 14.80 2.85 -16.07
N ASN A 190 16.09 3.07 -15.89
CA ASN A 190 17.01 3.41 -16.98
C ASN A 190 17.17 2.26 -18.00
N ILE A 191 17.21 1.01 -17.55
CA ILE A 191 17.28 -0.16 -18.44
C ILE A 191 16.02 -0.25 -19.33
N ARG A 192 14.86 0.14 -18.80
CA ARG A 192 13.60 0.10 -19.53
C ARG A 192 13.51 1.12 -20.66
N GLU A 193 14.19 2.27 -20.54
CA GLU A 193 13.97 3.39 -21.48
C GLU A 193 14.80 3.36 -22.76
N SER A 194 15.73 2.41 -22.95
CA SER A 194 16.61 2.22 -24.15
C SER A 194 17.37 3.43 -24.72
N ASP A 195 17.06 4.68 -24.32
CA ASP A 195 17.47 5.93 -24.98
C ASP A 195 18.33 6.82 -24.05
N GLY A 196 19.08 6.23 -23.12
CA GLY A 196 20.15 6.94 -22.40
C GLY A 196 19.72 7.97 -21.35
N GLY A 197 18.42 8.11 -21.07
CA GLY A 197 17.91 8.94 -19.95
C GLY A 197 17.54 10.39 -20.30
N ASP A 198 17.62 10.79 -21.58
CA ASP A 198 17.20 12.14 -21.98
C ASP A 198 15.68 12.29 -22.13
N LEU A 199 14.99 11.19 -22.41
CA LEU A 199 13.53 11.16 -22.59
C LEU A 199 12.80 11.70 -21.37
N ILE A 200 13.25 11.39 -20.16
CA ILE A 200 12.58 11.87 -18.94
C ILE A 200 12.65 13.38 -18.78
N PHE A 201 13.73 14.04 -19.21
CA PHE A 201 13.80 15.50 -19.13
C PHE A 201 12.79 16.16 -20.07
N ILE A 202 12.49 15.51 -21.20
CA ILE A 202 11.48 15.99 -22.15
C ILE A 202 10.08 15.68 -21.62
N VAL A 203 9.81 14.41 -21.30
CA VAL A 203 8.51 13.94 -20.81
C VAL A 203 8.13 14.64 -19.50
N GLY A 204 9.08 14.84 -18.59
CA GLY A 204 8.88 15.53 -17.32
C GLY A 204 8.81 17.06 -17.43
N GLY A 205 9.16 17.64 -18.58
CA GLY A 205 9.19 19.09 -18.80
C GLY A 205 10.28 19.79 -17.98
N ALA A 206 11.48 19.21 -17.90
CA ALA A 206 12.57 19.70 -17.07
C ALA A 206 13.01 21.11 -17.47
N ASN A 207 13.10 22.00 -16.47
CA ASN A 207 13.69 23.33 -16.64
C ASN A 207 15.21 23.31 -16.52
N GLU A 208 15.83 24.50 -16.59
CA GLU A 208 17.29 24.62 -16.50
C GLU A 208 17.84 24.00 -15.22
N ASP A 209 17.15 24.12 -14.09
CA ASP A 209 17.58 23.53 -12.82
C ASP A 209 17.32 22.03 -12.77
N GLY A 210 16.20 21.56 -13.32
CA GLY A 210 15.89 20.13 -13.42
C GLY A 210 16.87 19.37 -14.29
N ARG A 211 17.35 19.99 -15.39
CA ARG A 211 18.38 19.41 -16.27
C ARG A 211 19.76 19.32 -15.63
N LYS A 212 20.03 20.03 -14.52
CA LYS A 212 21.26 19.88 -13.75
C LYS A 212 21.26 18.61 -12.89
N LEU A 213 20.09 18.00 -12.67
CA LEU A 213 19.99 16.77 -11.91
C LEU A 213 20.31 15.55 -12.78
N PRO A 214 20.93 14.50 -12.20
CA PRO A 214 20.91 13.17 -12.80
C PRO A 214 19.47 12.73 -13.12
N ALA A 215 19.27 12.10 -14.28
CA ALA A 215 17.95 11.64 -14.75
C ALA A 215 17.21 10.81 -13.69
N SER A 216 17.94 10.01 -12.91
CA SER A 216 17.44 9.21 -11.79
C SER A 216 16.84 10.04 -10.65
N LEU A 217 17.52 11.11 -10.26
CA LEU A 217 17.06 12.03 -9.22
C LEU A 217 15.90 12.88 -9.72
N TYR A 218 15.90 13.25 -10.99
CA TYR A 218 14.77 13.94 -11.61
C TYR A 218 13.52 13.05 -11.67
N TRP A 219 13.66 11.78 -12.07
CA TRP A 219 12.61 10.78 -12.00
C TRP A 219 12.03 10.66 -10.59
N MET A 220 12.90 10.52 -9.58
CA MET A 220 12.46 10.44 -8.19
C MET A 220 11.70 11.70 -7.78
N TRP A 221 12.24 12.87 -8.09
CA TRP A 221 11.61 14.14 -7.75
C TRP A 221 10.21 14.20 -8.35
N LEU A 222 10.04 13.91 -9.65
CA LEU A 222 8.73 13.85 -10.31
C LEU A 222 7.77 12.92 -9.55
N TYR A 223 8.17 11.68 -9.29
CA TYR A 223 7.32 10.73 -8.56
C TYR A 223 6.89 11.23 -7.18
N VAL A 224 7.79 11.93 -6.47
CA VAL A 224 7.52 12.46 -5.13
C VAL A 224 6.63 13.70 -5.17
N VAL A 225 6.77 14.59 -6.16
CA VAL A 225 6.02 15.85 -6.19
C VAL A 225 4.68 15.77 -6.94
N CYS A 226 4.55 14.89 -7.93
CA CYS A 226 3.31 14.71 -8.72
C CYS A 226 2.05 14.60 -7.86
N PRO A 227 2.00 13.79 -6.78
CA PRO A 227 0.79 13.65 -5.98
C PRO A 227 0.28 14.95 -5.35
N ILE A 228 1.18 15.84 -4.92
CA ILE A 228 0.78 17.12 -4.32
C ILE A 228 0.38 18.13 -5.39
N TYR A 229 1.09 18.20 -6.51
CA TYR A 229 0.69 19.08 -7.62
C TYR A 229 -0.68 18.69 -8.17
N ASN A 230 -0.91 17.39 -8.40
CA ASN A 230 -2.19 16.91 -8.87
C ASN A 230 -3.29 17.11 -7.80
N LEU A 231 -3.00 16.94 -6.51
CA LEU A 231 -3.95 17.27 -5.45
C LEU A 231 -4.33 18.76 -5.44
N SER A 232 -3.33 19.65 -5.52
CA SER A 232 -3.56 21.11 -5.60
C SER A 232 -4.39 21.47 -6.83
N TYR A 233 -4.09 20.85 -7.98
CA TYR A 233 -4.84 21.06 -9.20
C TYR A 233 -6.32 20.70 -9.06
N ASN A 234 -6.65 19.56 -8.42
CA ASN A 234 -8.04 19.15 -8.18
C ASN A 234 -8.79 20.12 -7.25
N PHE A 235 -8.11 20.79 -6.31
CA PHE A 235 -8.74 21.84 -5.49
C PHE A 235 -9.01 23.14 -6.24
N GLN A 236 -8.15 23.49 -7.20
CA GLN A 236 -8.23 24.76 -7.93
C GLN A 236 -9.17 24.70 -9.13
N SER A 237 -9.26 23.54 -9.77
CA SER A 237 -9.98 23.36 -11.04
C SER A 237 -11.49 23.16 -10.89
N HIS A 238 -12.00 22.93 -9.68
CA HIS A 238 -13.39 22.57 -9.44
C HIS A 238 -14.05 23.54 -8.44
N ASP A 239 -15.18 24.11 -8.83
CA ASP A 239 -16.00 24.93 -7.94
C ASP A 239 -16.79 24.03 -6.97
N ILE A 240 -16.47 24.14 -5.69
CA ILE A 240 -16.96 23.26 -4.62
C ILE A 240 -18.34 23.72 -4.10
N LEU A 241 -18.84 24.86 -4.57
CA LEU A 241 -20.09 25.46 -4.08
C LEU A 241 -21.35 24.70 -4.56
N GLU A 242 -21.23 23.82 -5.56
CA GLU A 242 -22.33 23.01 -6.07
C GLU A 242 -22.02 21.50 -6.03
N ILE A 243 -22.04 20.89 -4.84
CA ILE A 243 -21.94 19.43 -4.72
C ILE A 243 -23.20 18.79 -5.28
N ARG A 244 -23.10 18.04 -6.39
CA ARG A 244 -24.24 17.32 -6.99
C ARG A 244 -24.45 15.97 -6.31
N ILE A 245 -25.67 15.43 -6.41
CA ILE A 245 -26.00 14.10 -5.85
C ILE A 245 -25.09 13.00 -6.45
N ASP A 246 -24.77 13.11 -7.74
CA ASP A 246 -23.91 12.12 -8.40
C ASP A 246 -22.46 12.21 -7.91
N ASP A 247 -21.98 13.38 -7.49
CA ASP A 247 -20.68 13.55 -6.84
C ASP A 247 -20.65 12.87 -5.48
N VAL A 248 -21.74 12.92 -4.72
CA VAL A 248 -21.88 12.20 -3.43
C VAL A 248 -21.84 10.69 -3.65
N LYS A 249 -22.56 10.17 -4.65
CA LYS A 249 -22.52 8.73 -4.99
C LYS A 249 -21.11 8.31 -5.40
N ALA A 250 -20.47 9.09 -6.29
CA ALA A 250 -19.11 8.82 -6.73
C ALA A 250 -18.11 8.84 -5.56
N LEU A 251 -18.28 9.79 -4.63
CA LEU A 251 -17.46 9.92 -3.43
C LEU A 251 -17.58 8.67 -2.55
N LEU A 252 -18.81 8.27 -2.22
CA LEU A 252 -19.06 7.09 -1.38
C LEU A 252 -18.55 5.80 -2.05
N THR A 253 -18.75 5.68 -3.35
CA THR A 253 -18.26 4.53 -4.12
C THR A 253 -16.73 4.47 -4.04
N ASN A 254 -16.04 5.58 -4.31
CA ASN A 254 -14.57 5.65 -4.23
C ASN A 254 -14.00 5.42 -2.82
N ILE A 255 -14.77 5.66 -1.77
CA ILE A 255 -14.32 5.44 -0.40
C ILE A 255 -14.57 3.98 0.03
N PHE A 256 -15.73 3.42 -0.30
CA PHE A 256 -16.19 2.17 0.33
C PHE A 256 -16.21 0.96 -0.58
N VAL A 257 -16.29 1.15 -1.90
CA VAL A 257 -16.42 0.03 -2.85
C VAL A 257 -15.04 -0.38 -3.34
N PRO A 258 -14.62 -1.64 -3.14
CA PRO A 258 -13.38 -2.17 -3.70
C PRO A 258 -13.38 -2.21 -5.23
N GLU A 259 -12.20 -1.97 -5.81
CA GLU A 259 -11.96 -1.95 -7.27
C GLU A 259 -12.44 -3.22 -7.99
N PHE A 260 -12.33 -4.37 -7.30
CA PHE A 260 -12.81 -5.66 -7.78
C PHE A 260 -14.27 -5.63 -8.26
N PHE A 261 -15.12 -4.82 -7.61
CA PHE A 261 -16.54 -4.72 -7.97
C PHE A 261 -16.80 -3.80 -9.16
N TYR A 262 -15.96 -2.78 -9.40
CA TYR A 262 -16.18 -1.84 -10.52
C TYR A 262 -16.05 -2.55 -11.85
N ALA A 263 -14.99 -3.34 -12.02
CA ALA A 263 -14.76 -4.10 -13.25
C ALA A 263 -15.82 -5.18 -13.48
N ARG A 264 -16.47 -5.67 -12.40
CA ARG A 264 -17.48 -6.73 -12.49
C ARG A 264 -18.90 -6.23 -12.71
N PHE A 265 -19.21 -5.03 -12.20
CA PHE A 265 -20.55 -4.44 -12.27
C PHE A 265 -20.62 -3.23 -13.22
N GLU A 266 -19.59 -2.99 -14.03
CA GLU A 266 -19.52 -1.89 -15.00
C GLU A 266 -19.79 -0.52 -14.38
N ILE A 267 -19.37 -0.35 -13.12
CA ILE A 267 -19.52 0.92 -12.41
C ILE A 267 -18.43 1.86 -12.93
N LEU A 268 -18.84 2.92 -13.64
CA LEU A 268 -17.94 3.99 -14.08
C LEU A 268 -17.28 4.64 -12.85
N ARG A 269 -15.96 4.54 -12.78
CA ARG A 269 -15.17 5.22 -11.75
C ARG A 269 -14.62 6.52 -12.34
N PRO A 270 -15.01 7.69 -11.79
CA PRO A 270 -14.36 8.93 -12.19
C PRO A 270 -12.88 8.89 -11.80
N GLU A 271 -12.04 9.51 -12.60
CA GLU A 271 -10.62 9.65 -12.33
C GLU A 271 -10.31 11.05 -11.77
N PRO A 272 -9.29 11.17 -10.91
CA PRO A 272 -8.78 12.48 -10.53
C PRO A 272 -8.19 13.18 -11.75
N ASP A 273 -8.23 14.51 -11.78
CA ASP A 273 -7.59 15.24 -12.86
C ASP A 273 -6.09 15.41 -12.59
N TYR A 274 -5.33 15.47 -13.67
CA TYR A 274 -3.87 15.56 -13.65
C TYR A 274 -3.44 16.86 -14.31
N VAL A 275 -2.41 17.50 -13.76
CA VAL A 275 -1.77 18.67 -14.41
C VAL A 275 -1.31 18.27 -15.82
N ILE A 276 -0.74 17.07 -15.94
CA ILE A 276 -0.30 16.47 -17.19
C ILE A 276 -0.84 15.02 -17.26
N PRO A 277 -1.72 14.67 -18.22
CA PRO A 277 -2.41 13.37 -18.25
C PRO A 277 -1.49 12.14 -18.28
N TYR A 278 -0.33 12.23 -18.92
CA TYR A 278 0.61 11.11 -19.00
C TYR A 278 1.52 10.99 -17.76
N LEU A 279 1.55 11.99 -16.87
CA LEU A 279 2.19 11.94 -15.54
C LEU A 279 1.13 11.67 -14.46
N ASN A 280 0.46 10.53 -14.61
CA ASN A 280 -0.78 10.17 -13.91
C ASN A 280 -0.63 9.68 -12.44
N VAL A 281 0.32 10.25 -11.69
CA VAL A 281 0.50 9.90 -10.28
C VAL A 281 -0.37 10.81 -9.41
N ALA A 282 -1.54 10.31 -9.00
CA ALA A 282 -2.44 11.01 -8.10
C ALA A 282 -1.99 10.89 -6.63
N SER A 283 -2.78 11.42 -5.71
CA SER A 283 -2.79 10.94 -4.31
C SER A 283 -4.11 10.23 -4.06
N GLY A 284 -4.20 9.44 -2.99
CA GLY A 284 -5.47 8.84 -2.55
C GLY A 284 -6.57 9.85 -2.22
N PHE A 285 -6.22 11.13 -2.06
CA PHE A 285 -7.16 12.24 -1.88
C PHE A 285 -7.57 12.94 -3.17
N GLY A 286 -6.89 12.72 -4.30
CA GLY A 286 -7.10 13.48 -5.53
C GLY A 286 -8.55 13.47 -6.00
N LEU A 287 -9.15 12.28 -6.10
CA LEU A 287 -10.54 12.15 -6.54
C LEU A 287 -11.52 12.70 -5.50
N THR A 288 -11.24 12.55 -4.21
CA THR A 288 -12.12 13.12 -3.17
C THR A 288 -12.06 14.64 -3.11
N ALA A 289 -10.90 15.22 -3.43
CA ALA A 289 -10.73 16.66 -3.59
C ALA A 289 -11.49 17.18 -4.81
N LYS A 290 -11.45 16.46 -5.93
CA LYS A 290 -12.24 16.77 -7.13
C LYS A 290 -13.74 16.80 -6.86
N LEU A 291 -14.26 15.76 -6.20
CA LEU A 291 -15.70 15.56 -6.03
C LEU A 291 -16.34 16.47 -4.97
N ALA A 292 -15.61 16.79 -3.89
CA ALA A 292 -16.19 17.50 -2.75
C ALA A 292 -15.17 18.39 -2.00
N GLY A 293 -14.05 18.74 -2.65
CA GLY A 293 -13.02 19.59 -2.07
C GLY A 293 -12.51 19.08 -0.73
N ILE A 294 -12.32 20.01 0.22
CA ILE A 294 -11.76 19.69 1.54
C ILE A 294 -12.73 18.85 2.38
N VAL A 295 -14.03 18.98 2.14
CA VAL A 295 -15.07 18.17 2.80
C VAL A 295 -14.95 16.71 2.39
N GLY A 296 -14.72 16.44 1.10
CA GLY A 296 -14.44 15.09 0.59
C GLY A 296 -13.22 14.45 1.25
N VAL A 297 -12.12 15.21 1.37
CA VAL A 297 -10.91 14.77 2.07
C VAL A 297 -11.19 14.45 3.54
N PHE A 298 -11.96 15.28 4.22
CA PHE A 298 -12.36 15.04 5.62
C PHE A 298 -13.18 13.76 5.76
N ILE A 299 -14.22 13.57 4.94
CA ILE A 299 -15.07 12.36 4.96
C ILE A 299 -14.23 11.11 4.69
N HIS A 300 -13.32 11.15 3.70
CA HIS A 300 -12.45 10.03 3.39
C HIS A 300 -11.52 9.70 4.58
N SER A 301 -10.91 10.72 5.19
CA SER A 301 -10.01 10.54 6.33
C SER A 301 -10.73 9.94 7.54
N ILE A 302 -11.95 10.39 7.85
CA ILE A 302 -12.79 9.81 8.90
C ILE A 302 -13.18 8.36 8.56
N SER A 303 -13.50 8.08 7.30
CA SER A 303 -13.85 6.72 6.87
C SER A 303 -12.67 5.75 7.04
N LEU A 304 -11.44 6.16 6.72
CA LEU A 304 -10.24 5.38 6.99
C LEU A 304 -10.02 5.14 8.49
N LEU A 305 -10.31 6.13 9.33
CA LEU A 305 -10.23 6.00 10.78
C LEU A 305 -11.25 4.97 11.30
N ILE A 306 -12.49 5.04 10.82
CA ILE A 306 -13.52 4.05 11.15
C ILE A 306 -13.06 2.66 10.72
N PHE A 307 -12.58 2.50 9.48
CA PHE A 307 -12.09 1.21 8.98
C PHE A 307 -10.93 0.67 9.82
N TYR A 308 -10.01 1.53 10.26
CA TYR A 308 -8.94 1.17 11.18
C TYR A 308 -9.48 0.63 12.51
N PHE A 309 -10.46 1.32 13.11
CA PHE A 309 -11.07 0.88 14.37
C PHE A 309 -11.85 -0.43 14.23
N LEU A 310 -12.61 -0.61 13.15
CA LEU A 310 -13.32 -1.86 12.88
C LEU A 310 -12.32 -3.03 12.81
N GLY A 311 -11.18 -2.85 12.13
CA GLY A 311 -10.15 -3.89 12.09
C GLY A 311 -9.54 -4.22 13.45
N LEU A 312 -9.32 -3.21 14.31
CA LEU A 312 -8.85 -3.45 15.68
C LEU A 312 -9.90 -4.14 16.57
N ILE A 313 -11.19 -3.98 16.28
CA ILE A 313 -12.28 -4.63 17.03
C ILE A 313 -12.44 -6.09 16.60
N PHE A 314 -12.50 -6.35 15.28
CA PHE A 314 -12.87 -7.68 14.75
C PHE A 314 -11.72 -8.69 14.67
N LEU A 315 -10.46 -8.26 14.74
CA LEU A 315 -9.32 -9.17 14.65
C LEU A 315 -8.85 -9.69 16.02
N ASN A 316 -8.38 -10.94 16.05
CA ASN A 316 -7.74 -11.52 17.23
C ASN A 316 -6.35 -10.92 17.44
N GLY A 317 -5.86 -10.92 18.69
CA GLY A 317 -4.62 -10.24 19.12
C GLY A 317 -3.44 -10.37 18.14
N LYS A 318 -3.09 -11.59 17.71
CA LYS A 318 -2.00 -11.81 16.75
C LYS A 318 -2.25 -11.13 15.39
N TYR A 319 -3.45 -11.21 14.85
CA TYR A 319 -3.80 -10.61 13.56
C TYR A 319 -3.97 -9.10 13.63
N LYS A 320 -4.18 -8.51 14.82
CA LYS A 320 -4.16 -7.04 14.98
C LYS A 320 -2.81 -6.45 14.60
N THR A 321 -1.70 -7.07 14.99
CA THR A 321 -0.36 -6.57 14.61
C THR A 321 -0.16 -6.63 13.10
N ALA A 322 -0.51 -7.77 12.47
CA ALA A 322 -0.45 -7.93 11.02
C ALA A 322 -1.33 -6.91 10.28
N PHE A 323 -2.54 -6.65 10.80
CA PHE A 323 -3.43 -5.61 10.29
C PHE A 323 -2.83 -4.22 10.40
N ILE A 324 -2.25 -3.85 11.55
CA ILE A 324 -1.61 -2.54 11.70
C ILE A 324 -0.46 -2.41 10.69
N VAL A 325 0.39 -3.42 10.52
CA VAL A 325 1.48 -3.39 9.52
C VAL A 325 0.93 -3.20 8.10
N HIS A 326 -0.08 -3.98 7.71
CA HIS A 326 -0.73 -3.87 6.41
C HIS A 326 -1.35 -2.49 6.19
N PHE A 327 -2.15 -2.03 7.15
CA PHE A 327 -2.80 -0.73 7.13
C PHE A 327 -1.78 0.42 7.05
N SER A 328 -0.64 0.28 7.72
CA SER A 328 0.49 1.23 7.65
C SER A 328 1.12 1.28 6.27
N ALA A 329 1.35 0.12 5.65
CA ALA A 329 1.86 0.05 4.28
C ALA A 329 0.88 0.68 3.29
N CYS A 330 -0.41 0.34 3.39
CA CYS A 330 -1.48 0.94 2.57
C CYS A 330 -1.56 2.46 2.78
N ALA A 331 -1.44 2.95 4.01
CA ALA A 331 -1.47 4.38 4.30
C ALA A 331 -0.27 5.13 3.71
N ILE A 332 0.94 4.57 3.75
CA ILE A 332 2.11 5.18 3.09
C ILE A 332 1.88 5.21 1.57
N LEU A 333 1.40 4.12 0.99
CA LEU A 333 1.10 4.05 -0.45
C LEU A 333 -0.12 4.90 -0.85
N PHE A 334 -0.97 5.25 0.12
CA PHE A 334 -2.10 6.18 -0.07
C PHE A 334 -1.62 7.56 -0.53
N PHE A 335 -0.36 7.91 -0.28
CA PHE A 335 0.27 9.08 -0.86
C PHE A 335 0.23 9.09 -2.40
N PHE A 336 0.31 7.91 -3.05
CA PHE A 336 0.34 7.79 -4.52
C PHE A 336 -1.01 7.45 -5.15
N ASP A 337 -1.94 6.81 -4.42
CA ASP A 337 -3.25 6.39 -4.92
C ASP A 337 -4.05 5.71 -3.78
N ASN A 338 -5.37 5.59 -3.90
CA ASN A 338 -6.21 4.94 -2.89
C ASN A 338 -6.02 3.41 -2.84
N LYS A 339 -4.97 2.97 -2.13
CA LYS A 339 -4.66 1.54 -1.94
C LYS A 339 -5.61 0.81 -1.00
N PHE A 340 -6.53 1.48 -0.31
CA PHE A 340 -7.49 0.79 0.56
C PHE A 340 -8.62 0.12 -0.23
N ILE A 341 -8.95 0.62 -1.42
CA ILE A 341 -9.99 0.05 -2.28
C ILE A 341 -9.41 -0.78 -3.43
N GLN A 342 -8.13 -0.63 -3.77
CA GLN A 342 -7.50 -1.41 -4.83
C GLN A 342 -7.60 -2.92 -4.50
N ALA A 343 -7.97 -3.73 -5.51
CA ALA A 343 -8.45 -5.10 -5.31
C ALA A 343 -7.47 -5.99 -4.51
N GLU A 344 -6.18 -5.99 -4.82
CA GLU A 344 -5.21 -6.89 -4.19
C GLU A 344 -4.97 -6.52 -2.71
N TYR A 345 -4.96 -5.23 -2.41
CA TYR A 345 -4.80 -4.71 -1.05
C TYR A 345 -6.07 -4.95 -0.23
N TYR A 346 -7.24 -4.69 -0.80
CA TYR A 346 -8.51 -4.96 -0.14
C TYR A 346 -8.68 -6.45 0.21
N LEU A 347 -8.40 -7.34 -0.75
CA LEU A 347 -8.44 -8.79 -0.50
C LEU A 347 -7.42 -9.25 0.54
N THR A 348 -6.31 -8.53 0.70
CA THR A 348 -5.36 -8.80 1.79
C THR A 348 -5.98 -8.55 3.17
N PHE A 349 -6.79 -7.49 3.33
CA PHE A 349 -7.61 -7.32 4.54
C PHE A 349 -8.58 -8.50 4.73
N VAL A 350 -9.27 -8.92 3.67
CA VAL A 350 -10.20 -10.07 3.71
C VAL A 350 -9.47 -11.33 4.18
N TYR A 351 -8.28 -11.64 3.68
CA TYR A 351 -7.48 -12.76 4.15
C TYR A 351 -7.14 -12.65 5.64
N LEU A 352 -6.73 -11.47 6.12
CA LEU A 352 -6.46 -11.27 7.55
C LEU A 352 -7.70 -11.57 8.41
N TYR A 353 -8.88 -11.11 8.00
CA TYR A 353 -10.14 -11.41 8.70
C TYR A 353 -10.48 -12.91 8.66
N LEU A 354 -10.43 -13.54 7.48
CA LEU A 354 -10.75 -14.96 7.31
C LEU A 354 -9.82 -15.86 8.14
N PHE A 355 -8.51 -15.64 8.08
CA PHE A 355 -7.55 -16.42 8.86
C PHE A 355 -7.64 -16.12 10.36
N SER A 356 -7.95 -14.88 10.75
CA SER A 356 -8.25 -14.54 12.14
C SER A 356 -9.45 -15.30 12.67
N PHE A 357 -10.55 -15.28 11.93
CA PHE A 357 -11.79 -15.99 12.27
C PHE A 357 -11.57 -17.50 12.33
N ALA A 358 -10.95 -18.10 11.31
CA ALA A 358 -10.63 -19.53 11.30
C ALA A 358 -9.80 -19.95 12.52
N SER A 359 -8.80 -19.14 12.91
CA SER A 359 -7.98 -19.41 14.09
C SER A 359 -8.75 -19.36 15.41
N PHE A 360 -9.79 -18.51 15.49
CA PHE A 360 -10.68 -18.45 16.65
C PHE A 360 -11.48 -19.75 16.79
N PHE A 361 -12.11 -20.20 15.70
CA PHE A 361 -12.91 -21.43 15.70
C PHE A 361 -12.07 -22.65 16.07
N VAL A 362 -10.88 -22.79 15.49
CA VAL A 362 -9.99 -23.92 15.81
C VAL A 362 -9.62 -23.94 17.30
N ARG A 363 -9.32 -22.78 17.91
CA ARG A 363 -9.06 -22.68 19.35
C ARG A 363 -10.29 -23.01 20.19
N TYR A 364 -11.46 -22.51 19.80
CA TYR A 364 -12.73 -22.78 20.49
C TYR A 364 -13.07 -24.28 20.49
N PHE A 365 -12.97 -24.94 19.33
CA PHE A 365 -13.22 -26.38 19.21
C PHE A 365 -12.20 -27.21 19.98
N MET A 366 -10.90 -26.86 19.94
CA MET A 366 -9.88 -27.56 20.73
C MET A 366 -10.12 -27.41 22.24
N PHE A 367 -10.50 -26.21 22.70
CA PHE A 367 -10.82 -25.98 24.11
C PHE A 367 -12.06 -26.77 24.55
N TYR A 368 -13.12 -26.80 23.73
CA TYR A 368 -14.32 -27.56 24.02
C TYR A 368 -14.05 -29.08 24.11
N LYS A 369 -13.26 -29.61 23.16
CA LYS A 369 -12.87 -31.03 23.16
C LYS A 369 -11.95 -31.39 24.33
N GLY A 370 -11.06 -30.48 24.72
CA GLY A 370 -10.22 -30.63 25.93
C GLY A 370 -11.06 -30.69 27.21
N ARG A 371 -12.10 -29.85 27.32
CA ARG A 371 -13.00 -29.81 28.47
C ARG A 371 -13.91 -31.05 28.56
N GLN A 372 -14.35 -31.60 27.42
CA GLN A 372 -15.07 -32.88 27.41
C GLN A 372 -14.18 -34.04 27.86
N ARG A 373 -12.90 -34.08 27.46
CA ARG A 373 -11.96 -35.10 27.94
C ARG A 373 -11.69 -35.01 29.44
N SER A 374 -11.58 -33.80 30.01
CA SER A 374 -11.40 -33.64 31.47
C SER A 374 -12.64 -34.00 32.29
N LEU A 375 -13.84 -33.90 31.71
CA LEU A 375 -15.08 -34.31 32.37
C LEU A 375 -15.29 -35.83 32.33
N ILE A 376 -14.88 -36.50 31.25
CA ILE A 376 -14.98 -37.97 31.14
C ILE A 376 -13.99 -38.69 32.08
N VAL A 377 -12.83 -38.10 32.37
CA VAL A 377 -11.84 -38.69 33.29
C VAL A 377 -12.20 -38.47 34.76
N ALA A 378 -13.11 -37.54 35.06
CA ALA A 378 -13.53 -37.24 36.44
C ALA A 378 -14.68 -38.15 36.95
N ASP A 379 -15.26 -38.99 36.09
CA ASP A 379 -16.33 -39.93 36.43
C ASP A 379 -15.81 -41.38 36.62
N ASP A 380 -14.50 -41.62 36.48
CA ASP A 380 -13.85 -42.94 36.60
C ASP A 380 -13.03 -43.13 37.92
N ASP A 381 -13.09 -42.16 38.85
CA ASP A 381 -12.57 -42.26 40.24
C ASP A 381 -13.74 -42.20 41.24
#